data_AF-A0A0K1Q470-F1
#
_entry.id   AF-A0A0K1Q470-F1
#
_cell.length_a   1.000
_cell.length_b   1.000
_cell.length_c   1.000
_cell.angle_alpha   90.00
_cell.angle_beta   90.00
_cell.angle_gamma   90.00
#
_symmetry.space_group_name_H-M   'P 1'
#
loop_
_entity.id
_entity.type
_entity.pdbx_description
1 polymer ?
#
loop_
_entity_poly.entity_id
_entity_poly.type
_entity_poly.pdbx_seq_one_letter_code
_entity_poly.pdbx_strand_id
1 'polypeptide(L)'
;MATRDRRFIDFCVAKIQRFEKQDAKQDFPKGEEVETFDQKERALGFSRGILLMYSIEFLLGLEGPQRLEAYVKKARIPSAKKYVKDVVDLIERST
;
A
#
# COMPACT_ATOMS: atom_id res chain seq x y z
N MET A 1 -1.61 19.53 13.56
CA MET A 1 -0.47 18.77 12.99
C MET A 1 -0.32 17.42 13.67
N ALA A 2 -0.05 17.37 14.99
CA ALA A 2 0.14 16.12 15.75
C ALA A 2 -0.92 15.02 15.51
N THR A 3 -2.21 15.35 15.46
CA THR A 3 -3.27 14.37 15.20
C THR A 3 -3.19 13.78 13.80
N ARG A 4 -2.89 14.59 12.78
CA ARG A 4 -2.80 14.12 11.39
C ARG A 4 -1.58 13.23 11.18
N ASP A 5 -0.46 13.57 11.83
CA ASP A 5 0.76 12.78 11.79
C ASP A 5 0.55 11.41 12.43
N ARG A 6 -0.17 11.36 13.56
CA ARG A 6 -0.54 10.10 14.22
C ARG A 6 -1.43 9.22 13.35
N ARG A 7 -2.48 9.79 12.75
CA ARG A 7 -3.37 9.07 11.84
C ARG A 7 -2.65 8.49 10.63
N PHE A 8 -1.66 9.20 10.09
CA PHE A 8 -0.85 8.70 8.99
C PHE A 8 0.07 7.53 9.42
N ILE A 9 0.66 7.60 10.62
CA ILE A 9 1.44 6.50 11.20
C ILE A 9 0.56 5.27 11.37
N ASP A 10 -0.62 5.43 11.98
CA ASP A 10 -1.56 4.32 12.21
C ASP A 10 -2.05 3.71 10.88
N PHE A 11 -2.30 4.55 9.87
CA PHE A 11 -2.60 4.10 8.50
C PHE A 11 -1.47 3.26 7.90
N CYS A 12 -0.22 3.72 8.00
CA CYS A 12 0.93 2.98 7.52
C CYS A 12 1.01 1.61 8.19
N VAL A 13 0.92 1.56 9.53
CA VAL A 13 0.96 0.31 10.30
C VAL A 13 -0.14 -0.66 9.85
N ALA A 14 -1.38 -0.18 9.72
CA ALA A 14 -2.50 -1.02 9.31
C ALA A 14 -2.34 -1.56 7.87
N LYS A 15 -1.80 -0.75 6.97
CA LYS A 15 -1.53 -1.14 5.57
C LYS A 15 -0.44 -2.20 5.47
N ILE A 16 0.63 -2.05 6.24
CA ILE A 16 1.72 -3.02 6.34
C ILE A 16 1.18 -4.36 6.84
N GLN A 17 0.49 -4.36 7.99
CA GLN A 17 -0.08 -5.56 8.58
C GLN A 17 -1.08 -6.27 7.67
N ARG A 18 -1.80 -5.51 6.83
CA ARG A 18 -2.71 -6.08 5.83
C ARG A 18 -1.95 -6.82 4.74
N PHE A 19 -0.84 -6.27 4.24
CA PHE A 19 -0.07 -6.89 3.16
C PHE A 19 0.84 -8.03 3.64
N GLU A 20 1.34 -7.99 4.88
CA GLU A 20 2.04 -9.16 5.47
C GLU A 20 1.15 -10.40 5.53
N LYS A 21 -0.18 -10.23 5.63
CA LYS A 21 -1.17 -11.32 5.67
C LYS A 21 -1.64 -11.78 4.29
N GLN A 22 -1.31 -11.02 3.24
CA GLN A 22 -1.63 -11.40 1.86
C GLN A 22 -0.34 -11.95 1.26
N ASP A 23 -0.18 -13.27 1.24
CA ASP A 23 0.91 -13.91 0.49
C ASP A 23 1.00 -13.26 -0.88
N ALA A 24 2.13 -12.60 -1.16
CA ALA A 24 2.39 -12.04 -2.46
C ALA A 24 2.58 -13.21 -3.42
N LYS A 25 1.49 -13.68 -4.02
CA LYS A 25 1.56 -14.50 -5.23
C LYS A 25 2.15 -13.62 -6.31
N GLN A 26 3.47 -13.56 -6.37
CA GLN A 26 4.17 -13.08 -7.55
C GLN A 26 3.93 -14.13 -8.63
N ASP A 27 2.96 -13.87 -9.49
CA ASP A 27 2.81 -14.61 -10.73
C ASP A 27 3.94 -14.15 -11.67
N PHE A 28 5.10 -14.79 -11.56
CA PHE A 28 6.17 -14.61 -12.53
C PHE A 28 5.72 -15.15 -13.89
N PRO A 29 6.06 -14.48 -15.01
CA PRO A 29 5.82 -15.03 -16.34
C PRO A 29 6.41 -16.43 -16.47
N LYS A 30 5.70 -17.35 -17.16
CA LYS A 30 6.23 -18.69 -17.45
C LYS A 30 7.56 -18.58 -18.19
N GLY A 31 8.64 -19.08 -17.58
CA GLY A 31 10.01 -19.03 -18.13
C GLY A 31 10.96 -18.06 -17.41
N GLU A 32 10.45 -17.22 -16.52
CA GLU A 32 11.26 -16.41 -15.60
C GLU A 32 11.22 -17.06 -14.20
N GLU A 33 11.90 -18.20 -14.03
CA GLU A 33 12.17 -18.69 -12.69
C GLU A 33 13.12 -17.69 -12.02
N VAL A 34 12.67 -17.10 -10.92
CA VAL A 34 13.49 -16.20 -10.10
C VAL A 34 14.69 -17.01 -9.63
N GLU A 35 15.90 -16.65 -10.09
CA GLU A 35 17.12 -17.13 -9.45
C GLU A 35 16.97 -16.93 -7.95
N THR A 36 17.24 -17.98 -7.16
CA THR A 36 17.05 -17.99 -5.71
C THR A 36 17.53 -16.67 -5.11
N PHE A 37 16.58 -15.79 -4.81
CA PHE A 37 16.84 -14.45 -4.31
C PHE A 37 17.65 -14.61 -3.02
N ASP A 38 18.79 -13.94 -2.91
CA ASP A 38 19.73 -14.10 -1.80
C ASP A 38 18.98 -13.97 -0.46
N GLN A 39 18.76 -15.10 0.22
CA GLN A 39 17.89 -15.19 1.41
C GLN A 39 18.50 -14.50 2.66
N LYS A 40 19.60 -13.76 2.48
CA LYS A 40 20.35 -13.08 3.53
C LYS A 40 19.93 -11.62 3.75
N GLU A 41 19.15 -11.01 2.87
CA GLU A 41 18.63 -9.67 3.11
C GLU A 41 17.34 -9.69 3.93
N ARG A 42 17.46 -9.45 5.24
CA ARG A 42 16.32 -8.97 6.03
C ARG A 42 16.15 -7.48 5.79
N ALA A 43 15.37 -7.12 4.76
CA ALA A 43 14.87 -5.76 4.60
C ALA A 43 13.82 -5.45 5.68
N LEU A 44 14.27 -5.12 6.89
CA LEU A 44 13.42 -4.58 7.95
C LEU A 44 13.58 -3.06 7.97
N GLY A 45 12.68 -2.38 7.26
CA GLY A 45 12.61 -0.93 7.22
C GLY A 45 12.11 -0.46 5.86
N PHE A 46 10.81 -0.24 5.76
CA PHE A 46 10.08 0.28 4.61
C PHE A 46 10.93 1.21 3.73
N SER A 47 11.08 0.86 2.44
CA SER A 47 11.82 1.72 1.52
C SER A 47 11.16 3.10 1.47
N ARG A 48 11.94 4.17 1.34
CA ARG A 48 11.39 5.54 1.22
C ARG A 48 10.31 5.63 0.14
N GLY A 49 10.45 4.84 -0.94
CA GLY A 49 9.47 4.74 -2.01
C GLY A 49 8.09 4.25 -1.54
N ILE A 50 8.02 3.25 -0.66
CA ILE A 50 6.73 2.73 -0.18
C ILE A 50 5.99 3.73 0.70
N LEU A 51 6.73 4.45 1.57
CA LEU A 51 6.14 5.48 2.43
C LEU A 51 5.61 6.66 1.61
N LEU A 52 6.30 7.03 0.53
CA LEU A 52 5.81 8.04 -0.40
C LEU A 52 4.52 7.61 -1.10
N MET A 53 4.43 6.36 -1.57
CA MET A 53 3.20 5.83 -2.16
C MET A 53 2.04 5.85 -1.16
N TYR A 54 2.28 5.39 0.06
CA TYR A 54 1.27 5.40 1.13
C TYR A 54 0.85 6.83 1.49
N SER A 55 1.77 7.79 1.46
CA SER A 55 1.45 9.20 1.68
C SER A 55 0.51 9.74 0.61
N ILE A 56 0.80 9.45 -0.67
CA ILE A 56 -0.06 9.86 -1.80
C ILE A 56 -1.47 9.27 -1.63
N GLU A 57 -1.56 7.98 -1.34
CA GLU A 57 -2.86 7.31 -1.20
C GLU A 57 -3.65 7.81 0.02
N PHE A 58 -2.98 8.05 1.14
CA PHE A 58 -3.58 8.65 2.33
C PHE A 58 -4.15 10.04 2.03
N LEU A 59 -3.35 10.90 1.41
CA LEU A 59 -3.75 12.27 1.07
C LEU A 59 -4.92 12.29 0.08
N LEU A 60 -4.86 11.48 -0.98
CA LEU A 60 -5.95 11.38 -1.96
C LEU A 60 -7.21 10.76 -1.36
N GLY A 61 -7.08 9.78 -0.46
CA GLY A 61 -8.21 9.19 0.24
C GLY A 61 -8.92 10.19 1.16
N LEU A 62 -8.17 11.10 1.81
CA LEU A 62 -8.73 12.20 2.60
C LEU A 62 -9.45 13.26 1.73
N GLU A 63 -9.04 13.44 0.48
CA GLU A 63 -9.75 14.31 -0.49
C GLU A 63 -11.00 13.64 -1.08
N GLY A 64 -11.08 12.31 -1.00
CA GLY A 64 -12.26 11.52 -1.36
C GLY A 64 -11.94 10.29 -2.22
N PRO A 65 -12.78 9.24 -2.15
CA PRO A 65 -12.54 7.97 -2.83
C PRO A 65 -12.39 8.10 -4.35
N GLN A 66 -13.04 9.08 -4.98
CA GLN A 66 -12.94 9.31 -6.42
C GLN A 66 -11.55 9.79 -6.85
N ARG A 67 -10.88 10.62 -6.03
CA ARG A 67 -9.51 11.09 -6.29
C ARG A 67 -8.52 9.94 -6.20
N LEU A 68 -8.67 9.13 -5.16
CA LEU A 68 -7.88 7.92 -4.99
C LEU A 68 -8.12 6.92 -6.14
N GLU A 69 -9.37 6.69 -6.55
CA GLU A 69 -9.68 5.78 -7.65
C GLU A 69 -9.06 6.23 -8.99
N ALA A 70 -9.07 7.53 -9.28
CA ALA A 70 -8.42 8.07 -10.46
C ALA A 70 -6.91 7.79 -10.47
N TYR A 71 -6.25 7.99 -9.33
CA TYR A 71 -4.83 7.68 -9.15
C TYR A 71 -4.55 6.18 -9.33
N VAL A 72 -5.29 5.32 -8.62
CA VAL A 72 -5.12 3.85 -8.64
C VAL A 72 -5.29 3.30 -10.06
N LYS A 73 -6.28 3.81 -10.82
CA LYS A 73 -6.46 3.45 -12.24
C LYS A 73 -5.28 3.90 -13.10
N LYS A 74 -4.79 5.13 -12.91
CA LYS A 74 -3.64 5.67 -13.65
C LYS A 74 -2.35 4.90 -13.35
N ALA A 75 -2.18 4.46 -12.11
CA ALA A 75 -1.09 3.59 -11.65
C ALA A 75 -1.24 2.12 -12.08
N ARG A 76 -2.33 1.78 -12.81
CA ARG A 76 -2.64 0.43 -13.29
C ARG A 76 -2.67 -0.64 -12.19
N ILE A 77 -3.09 -0.25 -10.98
CA ILE A 77 -3.24 -1.18 -9.86
C ILE A 77 -4.43 -2.11 -10.16
N PRO A 78 -4.23 -3.45 -10.12
CA PRO A 78 -5.30 -4.42 -10.34
C PRO A 78 -6.48 -4.24 -9.37
N SER A 79 -7.67 -4.62 -9.81
CA SER A 79 -8.88 -4.56 -8.98
C SER A 79 -9.11 -3.19 -8.32
N ALA A 80 -8.86 -2.10 -9.05
CA ALA A 80 -8.81 -0.73 -8.56
C ALA A 80 -9.95 -0.34 -7.59
N LYS A 81 -11.21 -0.69 -7.89
CA LYS A 81 -12.35 -0.40 -7.00
C LYS A 81 -12.24 -1.07 -5.63
N LYS A 82 -11.83 -2.34 -5.60
CA LYS A 82 -11.60 -3.09 -4.36
C LYS A 82 -10.42 -2.49 -3.59
N TYR A 83 -9.34 -2.15 -4.30
CA TYR A 83 -8.17 -1.53 -3.70
C TYR A 83 -8.50 -0.18 -3.04
N VAL A 84 -9.26 0.68 -3.73
CA VAL A 84 -9.72 1.97 -3.20
C VAL A 84 -10.53 1.78 -1.93
N LYS A 85 -11.49 0.85 -1.94
CA LYS A 85 -12.28 0.52 -0.75
C LYS A 85 -11.39 0.10 0.41
N ASP A 86 -10.45 -0.82 0.17
CA ASP A 86 -9.53 -1.29 1.19
C ASP A 86 -8.70 -0.14 1.81
N VAL A 87 -8.24 0.80 0.99
CA VAL A 87 -7.46 1.96 1.48
C VAL A 87 -8.33 2.92 2.29
N VAL A 88 -9.56 3.21 1.85
CA VAL A 88 -10.49 4.07 2.59
C VAL A 88 -10.86 3.46 3.93
N ASP A 89 -11.17 2.16 3.97
CA ASP A 89 -11.46 1.44 5.21
C ASP A 89 -10.28 1.53 6.21
N LEU A 90 -9.02 1.53 5.73
CA LEU A 90 -7.83 1.71 6.57
C LEU A 90 -7.71 3.15 7.09
N ILE A 91 -8.02 4.16 6.27
CA ILE A 91 -8.00 5.58 6.68
C ILE A 91 -9.04 5.85 7.78
N GLU A 92 -10.24 5.29 7.65
CA GLU A 92 -11.33 5.42 8.64
C GLU A 92 -11.01 4.75 9.98
N ARG A 93 -10.29 3.62 9.96
CA ARG A 93 -9.84 2.94 11.18
C ARG A 93 -8.67 3.64 11.87
N SER A 94 -7.98 4.52 11.15
CA SER A 94 -6.84 5.29 11.66
C SER A 94 -7.30 6.62 12.24
N THR A 95 -8.37 6.61 13.05
CA THR A 95 -8.99 7.81 13.63
C THR A 95 -8.55 8.03 15.07
#